data_AF-A0A954S3B0-F1
#
_entry.id   AF-A0A954S3B0-F1
#
_cell.length_a   1.000
_cell.length_b   1.000
_cell.length_c   1.000
_cell.angle_alpha   90.00
_cell.angle_beta   90.00
_cell.angle_gamma   90.00
#
_symmetry.space_group_name_H-M   'P 1'
#
loop_
_entity.id
_entity.type
_entity.pdbx_description
1 polymer ?
#
loop_
_entity_poly.entity_id
_entity_poly.type
_entity_poly.pdbx_seq_one_letter_code
_entity_poly.pdbx_strand_id
1 'polypeptide(L)' 'MGYKTLKQCVDDLEKHGHLLRISSEVDPYLEVAEIQRQVYQANGPALLFERVKG' A
#
# COMPACT_ATOMS: atom_id res chain seq x y z
N MET A 1 2.61 10.64 19.43
CA MET A 1 2.70 9.30 20.07
C MET A 1 2.72 8.29 18.94
N GLY A 2 3.83 7.57 18.75
CA GLY A 2 3.96 6.59 17.68
C GLY A 2 2.95 5.46 17.85
N TYR A 3 2.42 4.96 16.73
CA TYR A 3 1.50 3.83 16.71
C TYR A 3 2.13 2.63 17.42
N LYS A 4 1.34 1.92 18.25
CA LYS A 4 1.85 0.76 19.01
C LYS A 4 2.14 -0.45 18.13
N THR A 5 1.56 -0.48 16.94
CA THR A 5 1.70 -1.59 15.98
C THR A 5 1.56 -1.05 14.57
N LEU A 6 2.28 -1.65 13.62
CA LEU A 6 2.12 -1.34 12.19
C LEU A 6 0.66 -1.44 11.74
N LYS A 7 -0.09 -2.40 12.27
CA LYS A 7 -1.53 -2.54 12.02
C LYS A 7 -2.35 -1.30 12.44
N GLN A 8 -2.01 -0.66 13.56
CA GLN A 8 -2.67 0.60 13.96
C GLN A 8 -2.32 1.74 12.99
N CYS A 9 -1.07 1.79 12.53
CA CYS A 9 -0.63 2.72 11.50
C CYS A 9 -1.45 2.55 10.21
N VAL A 10 -1.62 1.30 9.77
CA VAL A 10 -2.37 0.95 8.56
C VAL A 10 -3.86 1.27 8.70
N ASP A 11 -4.46 0.96 9.85
CA ASP A 11 -5.88 1.25 10.13
C ASP A 11 -6.17 2.77 10.14
N ASP A 12 -5.23 3.56 10.68
CA ASP A 12 -5.30 5.02 10.66
C ASP A 12 -5.18 5.57 9.23
N LEU A 13 -4.17 5.10 8.47
CA LEU A 13 -4.02 5.43 7.05
C LEU A 13 -5.27 5.06 6.24
N GLU A 14 -5.91 3.93 6.51
CA GLU A 14 -7.16 3.51 5.86
C GLU A 14 -8.32 4.43 6.21
N LYS A 15 -8.50 4.77 7.49
CA LYS A 15 -9.56 5.69 7.96
C LYS A 15 -9.42 7.09 7.40
N HIS A 16 -8.20 7.56 7.21
CA HIS A 16 -7.92 8.86 6.63
C HIS A 16 -7.94 8.87 5.09
N GLY A 17 -8.21 7.72 4.44
CA GLY A 17 -8.20 7.60 2.98
C GLY A 17 -6.81 7.67 2.35
N HIS A 18 -5.76 7.50 3.17
CA HIS A 18 -4.36 7.43 2.77
C HIS A 18 -3.86 6.00 2.55
N LEU A 19 -4.74 5.01 2.51
CA LEU A 19 -4.41 3.62 2.17
C LEU A 19 -5.26 3.15 0.99
N LEU A 20 -4.61 2.61 -0.04
CA LEU A 20 -5.25 1.95 -1.16
C LEU A 20 -4.97 0.45 -1.09
N ARG A 21 -6.02 -0.36 -1.03
CA ARG A 21 -5.90 -1.83 -1.07
C ARG A 21 -6.01 -2.29 -2.51
N ILE A 22 -5.01 -3.03 -2.96
CA ILE A 22 -4.99 -3.67 -4.27
C ILE A 22 -5.29 -5.14 -4.05
N SER A 23 -6.56 -5.51 -4.29
CA SER A 23 -7.04 -6.90 -4.24
C SER A 23 -6.78 -7.66 -5.55
N SER A 24 -6.31 -6.96 -6.59
CA SER A 24 -5.85 -7.58 -7.83
C SER A 24 -4.57 -8.37 -7.59
N GLU A 25 -4.45 -9.47 -8.32
CA GLU A 25 -3.24 -10.29 -8.34
C GLU A 25 -2.15 -9.53 -9.11
N VAL A 26 -1.07 -9.15 -8.41
CA VAL A 26 0.06 -8.39 -8.96
C VAL A 26 1.34 -9.21 -8.90
N ASP A 27 2.20 -9.07 -9.89
CA ASP A 27 3.49 -9.75 -9.93
C ASP A 27 4.51 -9.05 -9.00
N PRO A 28 5.17 -9.76 -8.07
CA PRO A 28 6.24 -9.16 -7.26
C PRO A 28 7.44 -8.73 -8.11
N TYR A 29 7.63 -9.35 -9.28
CA TYR A 29 8.72 -9.05 -10.17
C TYR A 29 8.37 -7.82 -11.03
N LEU A 30 8.96 -6.68 -10.66
CA LEU A 30 8.87 -5.38 -11.33
C LEU A 30 7.49 -4.68 -11.25
N GLU A 31 6.37 -5.39 -11.24
CA GLU A 31 5.04 -4.77 -11.25
C GLU A 31 4.72 -4.04 -9.94
N VAL A 32 4.92 -4.70 -8.78
CA VAL A 32 4.77 -4.06 -7.46
C VAL A 32 5.67 -2.82 -7.32
N ALA A 33 6.91 -2.91 -7.80
CA ALA A 33 7.88 -1.81 -7.72
C ALA A 33 7.46 -0.61 -8.58
N GLU A 34 6.96 -0.85 -9.79
CA GLU A 34 6.47 0.20 -10.68
C GLU A 34 5.20 0.86 -10.14
N ILE A 35 4.24 0.08 -9.62
CA ILE A 35 3.02 0.62 -8.99
C ILE A 35 3.40 1.51 -7.80
N GLN A 36 4.29 1.03 -6.93
CA GLN A 36 4.79 1.83 -5.80
C GLN A 36 5.44 3.13 -6.26
N ARG A 37 6.25 3.07 -7.33
CA ARG A 37 6.95 4.23 -7.88
C ARG A 37 6.00 5.24 -8.51
N GLN A 38 4.95 4.79 -9.22
CA GLN A 38 3.94 5.68 -9.79
C GLN A 38 3.17 6.41 -8.70
N VAL A 39 2.71 5.69 -7.67
CA VAL A 39 1.95 6.28 -6.57
C VAL A 39 2.82 7.24 -5.76
N TYR A 40 4.10 6.90 -5.54
CA TYR A 40 5.04 7.81 -4.89
C TYR A 40 5.23 9.12 -5.70
N GLN A 41 5.41 9.03 -7.01
CA GLN A 41 5.53 10.22 -7.87
C GLN A 41 4.25 11.07 -7.88
N ALA A 42 3.08 10.44 -7.78
CA ALA A 42 1.80 11.12 -7.69
C ALA A 42 1.51 11.72 -6.29
N ASN A 43 2.44 11.61 -5.32
CA ASN A 43 2.18 11.90 -3.90
C ASN A 43 0.91 11.20 -3.39
N GLY A 44 0.67 9.99 -3.89
CA GLY A 44 -0.52 9.21 -3.63
C GLY A 44 -0.49 8.48 -2.29
N PRO A 45 -1.61 7.83 -1.93
CA PRO A 45 -1.76 7.08 -0.69
C PRO A 45 -0.82 5.87 -0.59
N ALA A 46 -0.61 5.36 0.61
CA ALA A 46 0.10 4.11 0.84
C ALA A 46 -0.62 2.93 0.17
N LEU A 47 0.13 1.96 -0.34
CA LEU A 47 -0.40 0.81 -1.06
C LEU A 47 -0.32 -0.44 -0.20
N LEU A 48 -1.41 -1.20 -0.16
CA LEU A 48 -1.47 -2.53 0.46
C LEU A 48 -1.86 -3.55 -0.61
N PHE A 49 -0.90 -4.38 -1.02
CA PHE A 49 -1.14 -5.47 -1.96
C PHE A 49 -1.62 -6.71 -1.20
N GLU A 50 -2.85 -7.16 -1.49
CA GLU A 50 -3.45 -8.32 -0.81
C GLU A 50 -3.16 -9.64 -1.53
N ARG A 51 -2.86 -9.57 -2.83
CA ARG A 51 -2.58 -10.73 -3.68
C ARG A 51 -1.33 -10.49 -4.51
N VAL A 52 -0.21 -10.97 -4.02
CA VAL A 52 1.06 -10.97 -4.77
C VAL A 52 1.26 -12.36 -5.35
N LYS A 53 1.48 -12.43 -6.67
CA LYS A 53 1.74 -13.67 -7.39
C LYS A 53 3.02 -14.33 -6.86
N GLY A 54 3.00 -15.64 -6.65
CA GLY A 54 4.13 -16.41 -6.15
C GLY A 54 4.01 -17.87 -6.54
#